data_AF-A0AAU2EFC1-F1
#
_entry.id   AF-A0AAU2EFC1-F1
#
_cell.length_a   1.000
_cell.length_b   1.000
_cell.length_c   1.000
_cell.angle_alpha   90.00
_cell.angle_beta   90.00
_cell.angle_gamma   90.00
#
_symmetry.space_group_name_H-M   'P 1'
#
loop_
_entity.id
_entity.type
_entity.pdbx_description
1 polymer ?
#
loop_
_entity_poly.entity_id
_entity_poly.type
_entity_poly.pdbx_seq_one_letter_code
_entity_poly.pdbx_strand_id
1 'polypeptide(L)'
;MGHGFLSSWRGTRPERTPEPALAELLAECGLLRELAESTGVRLDDTERSLTALDQLLPRWRDDPQVSDWLGNDAGLYLGTVLRGTVPGTKWWLDRHGHPRIVLPGGRELDVTALGHSWADQGSPQLATAYLTATDG
;
A
#
# COMPACT_ATOMS: atom_id res chain seq x y z
N MET A 1 6.17 37.44 -43.02
CA MET A 1 6.01 37.41 -41.54
C MET A 1 5.07 36.27 -41.21
N GLY A 2 5.29 35.34 -40.27
CA GLY A 2 6.37 35.09 -39.33
C GLY A 2 6.05 33.81 -38.53
N HIS A 3 7.11 33.18 -37.99
CA HIS A 3 7.18 32.34 -36.77
C HIS A 3 6.12 31.21 -36.61
N GLY A 4 6.41 29.92 -36.74
CA GLY A 4 7.41 29.16 -35.97
C GLY A 4 6.81 28.67 -34.65
N PHE A 5 6.31 27.43 -34.58
CA PHE A 5 6.11 26.71 -33.30
C PHE A 5 5.94 25.18 -33.47
N LEU A 6 6.89 24.52 -34.12
CA LEU A 6 7.14 23.09 -33.94
C LEU A 6 8.30 22.97 -32.95
N SER A 7 8.03 22.58 -31.70
CA SER A 7 8.94 21.87 -30.76
C SER A 7 8.55 22.11 -29.29
N SER A 8 7.66 21.28 -28.71
CA SER A 8 7.81 20.80 -27.32
C SER A 8 6.72 19.79 -26.94
N TRP A 9 6.68 18.62 -27.58
CA TRP A 9 6.10 17.45 -26.91
C TRP A 9 7.22 16.75 -26.15
N ARG A 10 7.66 17.40 -25.07
CA ARG A 10 8.64 16.88 -24.13
C ARG A 10 7.86 16.39 -22.92
N GLY A 11 7.76 15.06 -22.80
CA GLY A 11 7.46 14.31 -21.58
C GLY A 11 6.25 14.77 -20.78
N THR A 12 5.09 14.15 -21.02
CA THR A 12 4.06 14.04 -20.00
C THR A 12 4.71 13.39 -18.77
N ARG A 13 5.12 14.20 -17.79
CA ARG A 13 5.32 13.72 -16.43
C ARG A 13 4.00 13.04 -16.07
N PRO A 14 3.98 11.77 -15.64
CA PRO A 14 2.74 11.15 -15.19
C PRO A 14 2.17 12.06 -14.11
N GLU A 15 0.98 12.58 -14.40
CA GLU A 15 0.28 13.51 -13.56
C GLU A 15 0.10 12.86 -12.19
N ARG A 16 0.55 13.56 -11.16
CA ARG A 16 0.43 13.11 -9.77
C ARG A 16 -1.06 12.93 -9.49
N THR A 17 -1.52 11.70 -9.30
CA THR A 17 -2.93 11.42 -8.99
C THR A 17 -3.32 12.21 -7.73
N PRO A 18 -4.42 12.99 -7.76
CA PRO A 18 -4.79 13.84 -6.63
C PRO A 18 -5.30 13.02 -5.43
N GLU A 19 -5.14 13.58 -4.23
CA GLU A 19 -5.49 12.97 -2.94
C GLU A 19 -6.90 12.34 -2.78
N PRO A 20 -8.00 12.74 -3.47
CA PRO A 20 -9.28 12.02 -3.38
C PRO A 20 -9.25 10.55 -3.83
N ALA A 21 -8.23 10.11 -4.58
CA ALA A 21 -8.03 8.69 -4.87
C ALA A 21 -7.68 7.84 -3.62
N LEU A 22 -7.23 8.48 -2.53
CA LEU A 22 -6.85 7.83 -1.27
C LEU A 22 -8.05 7.30 -0.47
N ALA A 23 -9.19 8.01 -0.50
CA ALA A 23 -10.39 7.59 0.23
C ALA A 23 -11.00 6.34 -0.40
N GLU A 24 -10.97 6.24 -1.73
CA GLU A 24 -11.35 5.02 -2.47
C GLU A 24 -10.39 3.87 -2.18
N LEU A 25 -9.06 4.12 -2.19
CA LEU A 25 -8.04 3.12 -1.83
C LEU A 25 -8.19 2.56 -0.41
N LEU A 26 -8.67 3.38 0.54
CA LEU A 26 -8.99 2.94 1.90
C LEU A 26 -10.34 2.23 2.01
N ALA A 27 -11.30 2.59 1.15
CA ALA A 27 -12.57 1.88 1.00
C ALA A 27 -12.37 0.48 0.39
N GLU A 28 -11.30 0.29 -0.39
CA GLU A 28 -10.91 -1.03 -0.90
C GLU A 28 -10.36 -1.98 0.18
N CYS A 29 -9.90 -1.48 1.34
CA CYS A 29 -9.43 -2.32 2.46
C CYS A 29 -10.56 -3.00 3.26
N GLY A 30 -11.74 -3.19 2.65
CA GLY A 30 -12.95 -3.66 3.33
C GLY A 30 -12.75 -5.03 3.97
N LEU A 31 -12.17 -5.98 3.24
CA LEU A 31 -12.01 -7.35 3.70
C LEU A 31 -11.05 -7.45 4.89
N LEU A 32 -9.92 -6.72 4.84
CA LEU A 32 -8.97 -6.67 5.97
C LEU A 32 -9.59 -6.04 7.22
N ARG A 33 -10.36 -4.95 7.06
CA ARG A 33 -11.03 -4.29 8.19
C ARG A 33 -12.10 -5.20 8.79
N GLU A 34 -12.92 -5.86 7.98
CA GLU A 34 -13.89 -6.84 8.44
C GLU A 34 -13.23 -8.02 9.19
N LEU A 35 -12.13 -8.55 8.66
CA LEU A 35 -11.37 -9.62 9.32
C LEU A 35 -10.82 -9.16 10.68
N ALA A 36 -10.23 -7.97 10.74
CA ALA A 36 -9.71 -7.40 11.98
C ALA A 36 -10.84 -7.20 13.01
N GLU A 37 -11.96 -6.61 12.60
CA GLU A 37 -13.11 -6.40 13.48
C GLU A 37 -13.71 -7.71 14.00
N SER A 38 -13.85 -8.72 13.13
CA SER A 38 -14.31 -10.08 13.48
C SER A 38 -13.42 -10.77 14.53
N THR A 39 -12.14 -10.40 14.58
CA THR A 39 -11.15 -10.92 15.54
C THR A 39 -10.92 -10.01 16.74
N GLY A 40 -11.69 -8.91 16.87
CA GLY A 40 -11.59 -7.95 17.96
C GLY A 40 -10.37 -7.02 17.85
N VAL A 41 -9.72 -6.97 16.69
CA VAL A 41 -8.59 -6.08 16.41
C VAL A 41 -9.12 -4.77 15.82
N ARG A 42 -8.75 -3.65 16.45
CA ARG A 42 -9.04 -2.31 15.94
C ARG A 42 -7.87 -1.79 15.11
N LEU A 43 -8.17 -1.36 13.89
CA LEU A 43 -7.20 -0.76 12.97
C LEU A 43 -7.28 0.77 13.09
N ASP A 44 -6.25 1.38 13.67
CA ASP A 44 -6.14 2.83 13.94
C ASP A 44 -5.06 3.50 13.04
N ASP A 45 -4.68 2.83 11.97
CA ASP A 45 -3.72 3.29 10.95
C ASP A 45 -2.32 3.61 11.54
N THR A 46 -1.90 2.82 12.54
CA THR A 46 -0.61 2.93 13.22
C THR A 46 0.23 1.65 13.08
N GLU A 47 1.52 1.73 13.42
CA GLU A 47 2.41 0.56 13.52
C GLU A 47 1.86 -0.55 14.42
N ARG A 48 1.09 -0.20 15.46
CA ARG A 48 0.47 -1.17 16.38
C ARG A 48 -0.58 -2.02 15.68
N SER A 49 -1.32 -1.43 14.75
CA SER A 49 -2.30 -2.15 13.96
C SER A 49 -1.65 -3.15 13.01
N LEU A 50 -0.46 -2.83 12.45
CA LEU A 50 0.33 -3.81 11.69
C LEU A 50 0.77 -4.99 12.55
N THR A 51 1.26 -4.71 13.76
CA THR A 51 1.64 -5.75 14.72
C THR A 51 0.45 -6.63 15.10
N ALA A 52 -0.74 -6.05 15.26
CA ALA A 52 -1.95 -6.80 15.58
C ALA A 52 -2.41 -7.69 14.41
N LEU A 53 -2.31 -7.20 13.16
CA LEU A 53 -2.57 -7.98 11.96
C LEU A 53 -1.65 -9.20 11.87
N ASP A 54 -0.35 -9.04 12.18
CA ASP A 54 0.62 -10.14 12.20
C ASP A 54 0.30 -11.25 13.22
N GLN A 55 -0.58 -11.00 14.19
CA GLN A 55 -1.01 -12.00 15.18
C GLN A 55 -2.31 -12.73 14.79
N LEU A 56 -2.94 -12.38 13.67
CA LEU A 56 -4.18 -13.04 13.26
C LEU A 56 -3.93 -14.49 12.85
N LEU A 57 -4.86 -15.37 13.23
CA LEU A 57 -4.82 -16.76 12.78
C LEU A 57 -5.12 -16.82 11.27
N PRO A 58 -4.27 -17.45 10.44
CA PRO A 58 -4.33 -17.36 8.99
C PRO A 58 -5.39 -18.28 8.35
N ARG A 59 -6.63 -18.20 8.83
CA ARG A 59 -7.75 -19.03 8.36
C ARG A 59 -8.17 -18.71 6.91
N TRP A 60 -7.86 -17.51 6.44
CA TRP A 60 -8.11 -17.12 5.05
C TRP A 60 -7.28 -17.93 4.04
N ARG A 61 -6.14 -18.50 4.44
CA ARG A 61 -5.25 -19.26 3.53
C ARG A 61 -5.88 -20.55 3.00
N ASP A 62 -6.93 -21.04 3.66
CA ASP A 62 -7.70 -22.19 3.17
C ASP A 62 -8.47 -21.85 1.87
N ASP A 63 -8.64 -20.57 1.54
CA ASP A 63 -9.22 -20.10 0.27
C ASP A 63 -8.24 -19.17 -0.47
N PRO A 64 -7.69 -19.60 -1.63
CA PRO A 64 -6.69 -18.81 -2.35
C PRO A 64 -7.23 -17.49 -2.90
N GLN A 65 -8.53 -17.37 -3.20
CA GLN A 65 -9.12 -16.11 -3.65
C GLN A 65 -9.21 -15.11 -2.50
N VAL A 66 -9.63 -15.58 -1.31
CA VAL A 66 -9.67 -14.74 -0.11
C VAL A 66 -8.25 -14.30 0.27
N SER A 67 -7.27 -15.20 0.17
CA SER A 67 -5.86 -14.86 0.43
C SER A 67 -5.32 -13.80 -0.54
N ASP A 68 -5.70 -13.85 -1.82
CA ASP A 68 -5.29 -12.85 -2.81
C ASP A 68 -5.88 -11.47 -2.50
N TRP A 69 -7.20 -11.40 -2.27
CA TRP A 69 -7.87 -10.14 -1.90
C TRP A 69 -7.36 -9.56 -0.59
N LEU A 70 -7.17 -10.41 0.42
CA LEU A 70 -6.62 -9.98 1.71
C LEU A 70 -5.18 -9.50 1.59
N GLY A 71 -4.38 -10.14 0.72
CA GLY A 71 -3.02 -9.71 0.41
C GLY A 71 -2.99 -8.30 -0.16
N ASN A 72 -3.89 -7.99 -1.10
CA ASN A 72 -4.03 -6.66 -1.65
C ASN A 72 -4.37 -5.65 -0.54
N ASP A 73 -5.40 -5.92 0.25
CA ASP A 73 -5.82 -5.02 1.34
C ASP A 73 -4.72 -4.80 2.38
N ALA A 74 -4.01 -5.87 2.77
CA ALA A 74 -2.90 -5.80 3.72
C ALA A 74 -1.77 -4.89 3.21
N GLY A 75 -1.47 -4.97 1.91
CA GLY A 75 -0.50 -4.10 1.26
C GLY A 75 -0.95 -2.64 1.23
N LEU A 76 -2.20 -2.38 0.85
CA LEU A 76 -2.78 -1.03 0.86
C LEU A 76 -2.78 -0.41 2.26
N TYR A 77 -3.10 -1.22 3.27
CA TYR A 77 -3.06 -0.82 4.66
C TYR A 77 -1.64 -0.46 5.13
N LEU A 78 -0.64 -1.29 4.82
CA LEU A 78 0.78 -0.99 5.09
C LEU A 78 1.19 0.36 4.48
N GLY A 79 0.82 0.60 3.21
CA GLY A 79 1.14 1.86 2.55
C GLY A 79 0.44 3.07 3.18
N THR A 80 -0.77 2.90 3.72
CA THR A 80 -1.48 3.92 4.49
C THR A 80 -0.73 4.28 5.76
N VAL A 81 -0.32 3.27 6.54
CA VAL A 81 0.46 3.48 7.77
C VAL A 81 1.76 4.22 7.46
N LEU A 82 2.51 3.79 6.44
CA LEU A 82 3.75 4.45 6.01
C LEU A 82 3.51 5.92 5.59
N ARG A 83 2.45 6.21 4.85
CA ARG A 83 2.11 7.58 4.44
C ARG A 83 1.73 8.47 5.63
N GLY A 84 1.03 7.91 6.63
CA GLY A 84 0.61 8.64 7.82
C GLY A 84 1.72 8.88 8.84
N THR A 85 2.73 8.01 8.88
CA THR A 85 3.77 8.02 9.92
C THR A 85 5.13 8.52 9.43
N VAL A 86 5.44 8.38 8.13
CA VAL A 86 6.75 8.76 7.57
C VAL A 86 6.60 10.01 6.68
N PRO A 87 7.12 11.17 7.11
CA PRO A 87 7.01 12.41 6.34
C PRO A 87 7.68 12.30 4.97
N GLY A 88 6.99 12.76 3.93
CA GLY A 88 7.50 12.76 2.55
C GLY A 88 7.18 11.51 1.74
N THR A 89 6.60 10.49 2.38
CA THR A 89 6.08 9.28 1.72
C THR A 89 4.91 9.60 0.80
N LYS A 90 4.89 9.00 -0.39
CA LYS A 90 3.89 9.26 -1.44
C LYS A 90 3.41 7.98 -2.08
N TRP A 91 2.15 7.98 -2.50
CA TRP A 91 1.62 6.96 -3.40
C TRP A 91 2.08 7.18 -4.83
N TRP A 92 2.21 6.09 -5.55
CA TRP A 92 2.52 6.03 -6.96
C TRP A 92 1.81 4.82 -7.59
N LEU A 93 1.28 4.99 -8.80
CA LEU A 93 0.81 3.87 -9.61
C LEU A 93 1.86 3.60 -10.68
N ASP A 94 2.33 2.35 -10.78
CA ASP A 94 3.24 2.00 -11.85
C ASP A 94 2.53 1.91 -13.22
N ARG A 95 3.29 1.62 -14.28
CA ARG A 95 2.75 1.52 -15.65
C ARG A 95 1.69 0.44 -15.84
N HIS A 96 1.55 -0.48 -14.89
CA HIS A 96 0.56 -1.55 -14.86
C HIS A 96 -0.62 -1.22 -13.94
N GLY A 97 -0.61 -0.06 -13.27
CA GLY A 97 -1.65 0.36 -12.35
C GLY A 97 -1.50 -0.21 -10.94
N HIS A 98 -0.35 -0.81 -10.60
CA HIS A 98 -0.15 -1.35 -9.26
C HIS A 98 0.25 -0.24 -8.26
N PRO A 99 -0.34 -0.23 -7.06
CA PRO A 99 -0.06 0.76 -6.04
C PRO A 99 1.29 0.51 -5.38
N ARG A 100 2.12 1.56 -5.36
CA ARG A 100 3.44 1.59 -4.75
C ARG A 100 3.58 2.77 -3.80
N ILE A 101 4.47 2.61 -2.84
CA ILE A 101 4.89 3.69 -1.95
C ILE A 101 6.29 4.16 -2.34
N VAL A 102 6.47 5.47 -2.47
CA VAL A 102 7.77 6.12 -2.60
C VAL A 102 8.12 6.76 -1.26
N LEU A 103 9.17 6.25 -0.62
CA LEU A 103 9.69 6.74 0.65
C LEU A 103 10.49 8.04 0.47
N PRO A 104 10.77 8.79 1.57
CA PRO A 104 11.79 9.82 1.55
C PRO A 104 13.11 9.27 0.98
N GLY A 105 13.79 10.06 0.14
CA GLY A 105 14.99 9.61 -0.58
C GLY A 105 14.71 8.87 -1.90
N GLY A 106 13.44 8.58 -2.23
CA GLY A 106 13.05 8.06 -3.54
C GLY A 106 13.06 6.54 -3.68
N ARG A 107 13.24 5.81 -2.56
CA ARG A 107 13.12 4.34 -2.54
C ARG A 107 11.66 3.94 -2.76
N GLU A 108 11.42 3.04 -3.70
CA GLU A 108 10.08 2.55 -4.03
C GLU A 108 9.81 1.19 -3.38
N LEU A 109 8.63 1.01 -2.80
CA LEU A 109 8.13 -0.24 -2.23
C LEU A 109 6.86 -0.67 -2.96
N ASP A 110 6.84 -1.93 -3.36
CA ASP A 110 5.66 -2.61 -3.88
C ASP A 110 4.87 -3.18 -2.70
N VAL A 111 3.87 -2.44 -2.24
CA VAL A 111 3.18 -2.76 -0.98
C VAL A 111 2.19 -3.90 -1.14
N THR A 112 1.57 -4.07 -2.31
CA THR A 112 0.69 -5.22 -2.59
C THR A 112 1.50 -6.50 -2.69
N ALA A 113 2.70 -6.48 -3.28
CA ALA A 113 3.59 -7.64 -3.24
C ALA A 113 3.95 -8.07 -1.79
N LEU A 114 4.24 -7.11 -0.92
CA LEU A 114 4.49 -7.38 0.51
C LEU A 114 3.25 -7.94 1.21
N GLY A 115 2.07 -7.36 0.94
CA GLY A 115 0.80 -7.83 1.48
C GLY A 115 0.44 -9.24 1.03
N HIS A 116 0.64 -9.58 -0.25
CA HIS A 116 0.44 -10.94 -0.78
C HIS A 116 1.40 -11.94 -0.12
N SER A 117 2.68 -11.58 0.05
CA SER A 117 3.65 -12.42 0.75
C SER A 117 3.24 -12.67 2.20
N TRP A 118 2.73 -11.65 2.89
CA TRP A 118 2.18 -11.80 4.24
C TRP A 118 0.92 -12.69 4.26
N ALA A 119 -0.02 -12.48 3.35
CA ALA A 119 -1.26 -13.23 3.32
C ALA A 119 -1.01 -14.72 3.04
N ASP A 120 -0.11 -15.03 2.10
CA ASP A 120 0.24 -16.40 1.69
C ASP A 120 1.18 -17.10 2.70
N GLN A 121 2.24 -16.41 3.14
CA GLN A 121 3.36 -17.03 3.87
C GLN A 121 3.50 -16.53 5.31
N GLY A 122 2.88 -15.40 5.65
CA GLY A 122 3.08 -14.73 6.94
C GLY A 122 4.44 -14.06 7.06
N SER A 123 5.17 -13.93 5.96
CA SER A 123 6.52 -13.38 5.92
C SER A 123 6.76 -12.55 4.65
N PRO A 124 7.46 -11.40 4.72
CA PRO A 124 7.78 -10.72 5.97
C PRO A 124 6.50 -10.31 6.71
N GLN A 125 6.58 -10.22 8.04
CA GLN A 125 5.53 -9.61 8.84
C GLN A 125 5.33 -8.15 8.42
N LEU A 126 4.10 -7.66 8.47
CA LEU A 126 3.77 -6.28 8.08
C LEU A 126 4.51 -5.27 8.97
N ALA A 127 4.60 -5.53 10.27
CA ALA A 127 5.37 -4.72 11.21
C ALA A 127 6.87 -4.70 10.87
N THR A 128 7.43 -5.83 10.42
CA THR A 128 8.84 -5.91 10.01
C THR A 128 9.09 -5.16 8.70
N ALA A 129 8.17 -5.28 7.73
CA ALA A 129 8.23 -4.52 6.49
C ALA A 129 8.16 -3.01 6.74
N TYR A 130 7.30 -2.57 7.65
CA TYR A 130 7.24 -1.19 8.12
C TYR A 130 8.57 -0.72 8.73
N LEU A 131 9.12 -1.46 9.70
CA LEU A 131 10.38 -1.08 10.34
C LEU A 131 11.54 -0.97 9.33
N THR A 132 11.64 -1.93 8.42
CA THR A 132 12.63 -1.94 7.34
C THR A 132 12.48 -0.72 6.42
N ALA A 133 11.24 -0.30 6.16
CA ALA A 133 10.94 0.88 5.38
C ALA A 133 11.35 2.17 6.09
N THR A 134 11.22 2.24 7.43
CA THR A 134 11.53 3.42 8.25
C THR A 134 12.98 3.55 8.71
N ASP A 135 13.74 2.45 8.71
CA ASP A 135 15.17 2.42 9.11
C ASP A 135 16.12 3.04 8.05
N GLY A 136 15.63 3.25 6.83
CA GLY A 136 16.43 3.66 5.66
C GLY A 136 16.62 5.16 5.45
#